data_AF-A0AAX0YS25-F1
#
_entry.id   AF-A0AAX0YS25-F1
#
_cell.length_a   1.000
_cell.length_b   1.000
_cell.length_c   1.000
_cell.angle_alpha   90.00
_cell.angle_beta   90.00
_cell.angle_gamma   90.00
#
_symmetry.space_group_name_H-M   'P 1'
#
loop_
_entity.id
_entity.type
_entity.pdbx_description
1 polymer ?
#
loop_
_entity_poly.entity_id
_entity_poly.type
_entity_poly.pdbx_seq_one_letter_code
_entity_poly.pdbx_strand_id
1 'polypeptide(L)'
;MEGYASIIYDEGNKKEALDIWIKMANTGDAGSIIFLAGQYLHSLPQITYPEKDEVLGAAYSKIYLDSMGTDKKHDLYDIYKEQYLETMSHLSDAQKKQVNDFAKKFLSKHTVRVLR
;
A
#
# COMPACT_ATOMS: atom_id res chain seq x y z
N MET A 1 -9.29 -11.82 8.70
CA MET A 1 -9.64 -11.01 9.88
C MET A 1 -9.66 -9.57 9.40
N GLU A 2 -10.83 -8.96 9.25
CA GLU A 2 -10.90 -7.51 9.01
C GLU A 2 -10.36 -6.85 10.27
N GLY A 3 -9.21 -6.17 10.14
CA GLY A 3 -8.57 -5.50 11.28
C GLY A 3 -9.49 -4.38 11.80
N TYR A 4 -9.25 -3.93 13.03
CA TYR A 4 -10.04 -2.85 13.66
C TYR A 4 -10.24 -1.62 12.76
N ALA A 5 -9.23 -1.26 11.95
CA ALA A 5 -9.33 -0.18 10.97
C ALA A 5 -10.37 -0.42 9.86
N SER A 6 -10.55 -1.67 9.41
CA SER A 6 -11.58 -2.03 8.42
C SER A 6 -12.99 -1.84 8.98
N ILE A 7 -13.21 -2.23 10.25
CA ILE A 7 -14.50 -2.01 10.93
C ILE A 7 -14.82 -0.51 11.00
N ILE A 8 -13.86 0.31 11.44
CA ILE A 8 -14.01 1.77 11.49
C ILE A 8 -14.29 2.36 10.11
N TYR A 9 -13.65 1.83 9.07
CA TYR A 9 -13.86 2.27 7.69
C TYR A 9 -15.29 1.99 7.24
N ASP A 10 -15.81 0.80 7.54
CA ASP A 10 -17.17 0.35 7.18
C ASP A 10 -18.25 1.10 7.97
N GLU A 11 -17.94 1.54 9.19
CA GLU A 11 -18.77 2.47 9.98
C GLU A 11 -18.77 3.91 9.43
N GLY A 12 -18.05 4.16 8.33
CA GLY A 12 -18.00 5.45 7.63
C GLY A 12 -16.92 6.40 8.14
N ASN A 13 -16.13 6.00 9.15
CA ASN A 13 -15.06 6.82 9.71
C ASN A 13 -13.73 6.61 8.97
N LYS A 14 -13.77 6.91 7.66
CA LYS A 14 -12.68 6.60 6.72
C LYS A 14 -11.36 7.28 7.08
N LYS A 15 -11.40 8.48 7.67
CA LYS A 15 -10.21 9.22 8.08
C LYS A 15 -9.48 8.52 9.22
N GLU A 16 -10.20 8.11 10.26
CA GLU A 16 -9.61 7.41 11.40
C GLU A 16 -9.05 6.04 10.98
N ALA A 17 -9.78 5.30 10.13
CA ALA A 17 -9.28 4.07 9.55
C ALA A 17 -7.96 4.27 8.79
N LEU A 18 -7.89 5.31 7.96
CA LEU A 18 -6.68 5.65 7.21
C LEU A 18 -5.51 5.98 8.15
N ASP A 19 -5.74 6.77 9.20
CA ASP A 19 -4.72 7.11 10.19
C ASP A 19 -4.21 5.87 10.93
N ILE A 20 -5.07 4.89 11.23
CA ILE A 20 -4.67 3.62 11.83
C ILE A 20 -3.81 2.81 10.87
N TRP A 21 -4.22 2.66 9.61
CA TRP A 21 -3.41 1.95 8.61
C TRP A 21 -2.05 2.62 8.41
N ILE A 22 -1.96 3.95 8.37
CA ILE A 22 -0.69 4.67 8.28
C ILE A 22 0.20 4.38 9.49
N LYS A 23 -0.35 4.42 10.71
CA LYS A 23 0.39 4.08 11.93
C LYS A 23 0.90 2.65 11.89
N MET A 24 0.05 1.71 11.52
CA MET A 24 0.40 0.29 11.41
C MET A 24 1.46 0.04 10.33
N ALA A 25 1.32 0.66 9.16
CA ALA A 25 2.32 0.60 8.10
C ALA A 25 3.69 1.09 8.60
N ASN A 26 3.74 2.20 9.34
CA ASN A 26 4.97 2.72 9.97
C ASN A 26 5.58 1.79 11.04
N THR A 27 4.88 0.74 11.48
CA THR A 27 5.46 -0.33 12.32
C THR A 27 6.05 -1.49 11.50
N GLY A 28 5.94 -1.42 10.17
CA GLY A 28 6.33 -2.48 9.24
C GLY A 28 5.22 -3.50 8.98
N ASP A 29 3.96 -3.20 9.29
CA ASP A 29 2.85 -4.12 9.01
C ASP A 29 2.56 -4.24 7.51
N ALA A 30 2.87 -5.41 6.94
CA ALA A 30 2.70 -5.67 5.50
C ALA A 30 1.22 -5.58 5.06
N GLY A 31 0.28 -5.97 5.93
CA GLY A 31 -1.15 -5.88 5.65
C GLY A 31 -1.59 -4.44 5.45
N SER A 32 -1.26 -3.55 6.40
CA SER A 32 -1.61 -2.13 6.31
C SER A 32 -0.93 -1.43 5.14
N ILE A 33 0.32 -1.80 4.81
CA ILE A 33 1.02 -1.27 3.63
C ILE A 33 0.24 -1.60 2.35
N ILE A 34 -0.20 -2.84 2.16
CA ILE A 34 -0.93 -3.20 0.94
C ILE A 34 -2.36 -2.65 0.92
N PHE A 35 -3.00 -2.51 2.09
CA PHE A 35 -4.27 -1.80 2.20
C PHE A 35 -4.12 -0.34 1.77
N LEU A 36 -3.10 0.38 2.26
CA LEU A 36 -2.83 1.76 1.84
C LEU A 36 -2.59 1.88 0.34
N ALA A 37 -1.84 0.95 -0.25
CA ALA A 37 -1.66 0.90 -1.69
C ALA A 37 -3.02 0.83 -2.43
N GLY A 38 -3.90 -0.10 -2.05
CA GLY A 38 -5.23 -0.21 -2.63
C GLY A 38 -6.09 1.04 -2.42
N GLN A 39 -6.02 1.65 -1.23
CA GLN A 39 -6.77 2.87 -0.90
C GLN A 39 -6.33 4.08 -1.71
N TYR A 40 -5.04 4.28 -1.96
CA TYR A 40 -4.56 5.41 -2.79
C TYR A 40 -4.69 5.15 -4.29
N LEU A 41 -4.63 3.89 -4.73
CA LEU A 41 -4.81 3.51 -6.14
C LEU A 41 -6.28 3.46 -6.56
N HIS A 42 -7.22 3.53 -5.61
CA HIS A 42 -8.65 3.25 -5.84
C HIS A 42 -8.81 1.90 -6.55
N SER A 43 -8.15 0.86 -6.02
CA SER A 43 -8.09 -0.47 -6.67
C SER A 43 -9.45 -1.18 -6.75
N LEU A 44 -10.45 -0.67 -6.03
CA LEU A 44 -11.84 -1.12 -6.08
C LEU A 44 -12.77 0.09 -6.30
N PRO A 45 -13.85 -0.03 -7.10
CA PRO A 45 -14.73 1.10 -7.45
C PRO A 45 -15.38 1.81 -6.25
N GLN A 46 -15.58 1.12 -5.15
CA GLN A 46 -16.17 1.67 -3.92
C GLN A 46 -15.21 2.54 -3.10
N ILE A 47 -13.91 2.49 -3.40
CA ILE A 47 -12.90 3.31 -2.73
C ILE A 47 -13.02 4.73 -3.28
N THR A 48 -13.37 5.64 -2.39
CA THR A 48 -13.61 7.07 -2.70
C THR A 48 -12.81 7.99 -1.78
N TYR A 49 -12.11 7.42 -0.81
CA TYR A 49 -11.29 8.14 0.16
C TYR A 49 -10.09 7.27 0.55
N PRO A 50 -8.86 7.82 0.66
CA PRO A 50 -8.48 9.20 0.38
C PRO A 50 -8.62 9.54 -1.11
N GLU A 51 -8.31 10.79 -1.50
CA GLU A 51 -8.19 11.14 -2.91
C GLU A 51 -7.17 10.22 -3.60
N LYS A 52 -7.43 9.91 -4.88
CA LYS A 52 -6.54 9.03 -5.65
C LYS A 52 -5.16 9.67 -5.75
N ASP A 53 -4.13 8.94 -5.37
CA ASP A 53 -2.73 9.34 -5.51
C ASP A 53 -1.93 8.15 -6.03
N GLU A 54 -1.72 8.12 -7.34
CA GLU A 54 -1.01 7.03 -8.00
C GLU A 54 0.46 6.93 -7.59
N VAL A 55 1.09 8.05 -7.23
CA VAL A 55 2.49 8.07 -6.78
C VAL A 55 2.60 7.45 -5.40
N LEU A 56 1.77 7.89 -4.46
CA LEU A 56 1.79 7.37 -3.10
C LEU A 56 1.30 5.91 -3.04
N GLY A 57 0.26 5.59 -3.81
CA GLY A 57 -0.25 4.22 -3.97
C GLY A 57 0.82 3.28 -4.54
N ALA A 58 1.49 3.66 -5.63
CA ALA A 58 2.59 2.88 -6.20
C ALA A 58 3.79 2.77 -5.25
N ALA A 59 4.06 3.80 -4.43
CA ALA A 59 5.12 3.75 -3.43
C ALA A 59 4.83 2.70 -2.34
N TYR A 60 3.59 2.62 -1.84
CA TYR A 60 3.19 1.56 -0.90
C TYR A 60 3.21 0.17 -1.55
N SER A 61 2.74 0.03 -2.79
CA SER A 61 2.88 -1.23 -3.54
C SER A 61 4.34 -1.65 -3.66
N LYS A 62 5.23 -0.72 -4.02
CA LYS A 62 6.67 -0.99 -4.13
C LYS A 62 7.27 -1.43 -2.79
N ILE A 63 6.93 -0.75 -1.68
CA ILE A 63 7.38 -1.13 -0.33
C ILE A 63 7.00 -2.59 -0.05
N TYR A 64 5.75 -2.97 -0.32
CA TYR A 64 5.27 -4.33 -0.12
C TYR A 64 6.05 -5.33 -0.98
N LEU A 65 6.14 -5.08 -2.30
CA LEU A 65 6.78 -5.99 -3.26
C LEU A 65 8.28 -6.17 -2.99
N ASP A 66 9.01 -5.07 -2.73
CA ASP A 66 10.43 -5.10 -2.41
C ASP A 66 10.72 -5.81 -1.07
N SER A 67 9.76 -5.81 -0.14
CA SER A 67 9.92 -6.42 1.19
C SER A 67 9.54 -7.89 1.25
N MET A 68 8.41 -8.25 0.63
CA MET A 68 7.83 -9.59 0.73
C MET A 68 8.57 -10.61 -0.14
N GLY A 69 9.38 -10.15 -1.11
CA GLY A 69 10.33 -10.98 -1.84
C GLY A 69 9.73 -12.23 -2.46
N THR A 70 10.45 -13.36 -2.34
CA THR A 70 10.07 -14.68 -2.89
C THR A 70 9.17 -15.50 -1.95
N ASP A 71 8.53 -14.91 -0.94
CA ASP A 71 7.46 -15.59 -0.20
C ASP A 71 6.18 -15.63 -1.08
N LYS A 72 6.35 -16.23 -2.27
CA LYS A 72 5.40 -16.39 -3.38
C LYS A 72 4.23 -17.32 -3.04
N LYS A 73 4.04 -17.64 -1.77
CA LYS A 73 2.93 -18.48 -1.31
C LYS A 73 1.59 -17.73 -1.29
N HIS A 74 1.58 -16.46 -1.66
CA HIS A 74 0.38 -15.66 -1.76
C HIS A 74 0.03 -15.41 -3.23
N ASP A 75 -1.08 -16.00 -3.68
CA ASP A 75 -1.72 -15.71 -4.98
C ASP A 75 -1.98 -14.21 -5.18
N LEU A 76 -2.03 -13.44 -4.09
CA LEU A 76 -2.20 -12.00 -4.09
C LEU A 76 -0.93 -11.24 -4.52
N TYR A 77 0.27 -11.80 -4.38
CA TYR A 77 1.51 -11.11 -4.73
C TYR A 77 1.55 -10.75 -6.23
N ASP A 78 1.21 -11.70 -7.09
CA ASP A 78 1.23 -11.48 -8.54
C ASP A 78 0.16 -10.46 -8.95
N ILE A 79 -1.03 -10.48 -8.34
CA ILE A 79 -2.09 -9.48 -8.55
C ILE A 79 -1.59 -8.07 -8.21
N TYR A 80 -0.97 -7.89 -7.03
CA TYR A 80 -0.44 -6.59 -6.62
C TYR A 80 0.75 -6.13 -7.47
N LYS A 81 1.56 -7.08 -7.94
CA LYS A 81 2.65 -6.80 -8.86
C LYS A 81 2.13 -6.30 -10.21
N GLU A 82 1.11 -6.94 -10.77
CA GLU A 82 0.48 -6.50 -12.03
C GLU A 82 -0.10 -5.09 -11.90
N GLN A 83 -0.87 -4.83 -10.84
CA GLN A 83 -1.40 -3.48 -10.57
C GLN A 83 -0.30 -2.42 -10.40
N TYR A 84 0.79 -2.77 -9.73
CA TYR A 84 1.95 -1.88 -9.61
C TYR A 84 2.60 -1.59 -10.96
N LEU A 85 2.82 -2.62 -11.80
CA LEU A 85 3.42 -2.45 -13.12
C LEU A 85 2.53 -1.62 -14.05
N GLU A 86 1.22 -1.86 -14.04
CA GLU A 86 0.24 -1.06 -14.78
C GLU A 86 0.30 0.41 -14.34
N THR A 87 0.21 0.68 -13.04
CA THR A 87 0.32 2.04 -12.50
C THR A 87 1.63 2.70 -12.91
N MET A 88 2.76 2.01 -12.73
CA MET A 88 4.09 2.52 -13.09
C MET A 88 4.22 2.81 -14.59
N SER A 89 3.46 2.13 -15.45
CA SER A 89 3.50 2.38 -16.90
C SER A 89 2.90 3.74 -17.29
N HIS A 90 1.98 4.27 -16.48
CA HIS A 90 1.31 5.56 -16.72
C HIS A 90 2.06 6.75 -16.09
N LEU A 91 2.94 6.50 -15.12
CA LEU A 91 3.69 7.54 -14.43
C LEU A 91 4.82 8.12 -15.28
N SER A 92 5.04 9.43 -15.16
CA SER A 92 6.23 10.11 -15.69
C SER A 92 7.51 9.64 -14.98
N ASP A 93 8.67 9.84 -15.60
CA ASP A 93 9.96 9.47 -15.00
C ASP A 93 10.22 10.18 -13.67
N ALA A 94 9.76 11.43 -13.54
CA ALA A 94 9.85 12.17 -12.28
C ALA A 94 9.01 11.50 -11.17
N GLN A 95 7.79 11.06 -11.49
CA GLN A 95 6.93 10.35 -10.55
C GLN A 95 7.48 8.97 -10.20
N LYS A 96 7.96 8.20 -11.18
CA LYS A 96 8.66 6.92 -10.95
C LYS A 96 9.85 7.09 -10.00
N LYS A 97 10.60 8.19 -10.14
CA LYS A 97 11.69 8.52 -9.22
C LYS A 97 11.16 8.78 -7.80
N GLN A 98 10.07 9.53 -7.65
CA GLN A 98 9.44 9.78 -6.34
C GLN A 98 8.98 8.47 -5.67
N VAL A 99 8.35 7.56 -6.43
CA VAL A 99 7.96 6.22 -5.95
C VAL A 99 9.17 5.47 -5.39
N ASN A 100 10.25 5.43 -6.17
CA ASN A 100 11.48 4.72 -5.79
C ASN A 100 12.17 5.35 -4.57
N ASP A 101 12.29 6.67 -4.54
CA ASP A 101 12.93 7.41 -3.45
C ASP A 101 12.15 7.26 -2.14
N PHE A 102 10.80 7.31 -2.22
CA PHE A 102 9.93 7.09 -1.06
C PHE A 102 10.10 5.67 -0.52
N ALA A 103 9.95 4.65 -1.37
CA ALA A 103 10.06 3.25 -0.95
C ALA A 103 11.44 2.96 -0.34
N LYS A 104 12.52 3.42 -0.97
CA LYS A 104 13.88 3.27 -0.45
C LYS A 104 14.05 3.93 0.92
N LYS A 105 13.57 5.16 1.08
CA LYS A 105 13.63 5.88 2.36
C LYS A 105 12.83 5.17 3.45
N PHE A 106 11.65 4.67 3.11
CA PHE A 106 10.81 3.91 4.02
C PHE A 106 11.51 2.63 4.49
N LEU A 107 12.01 1.81 3.57
CA LEU A 107 12.67 0.53 3.86
C LEU A 107 14.02 0.69 4.55
N SER A 108 14.68 1.86 4.44
CA SER A 108 15.88 2.16 5.22
C SER A 108 15.61 2.33 6.73
N LYS A 109 14.34 2.52 7.12
CA LYS A 109 13.92 2.81 8.50
C LYS A 109 13.03 1.74 9.11
N HIS A 110 12.37 0.93 8.30
CA HIS A 110 11.36 -0.02 8.76
C HIS A 110 11.62 -1.41 8.16
N THR A 111 11.45 -2.45 8.97
CA THR A 111 11.43 -3.83 8.51
C THR A 111 9.99 -4.27 8.32
N VAL A 112 9.61 -4.52 7.07
CA VAL A 112 8.25 -4.95 6.74
C VAL A 112 8.09 -6.45 6.95
N ARG A 113 6.98 -6.88 7.54
CA ARG A 113 6.66 -8.27 7.84
C ARG A 113 5.15 -8.47 7.96
N VAL A 114 4.69 -9.71 7.73
CA VAL A 114 3.33 -10.11 8.09
C VAL A 114 3.27 -10.24 9.61
N LEU A 115 2.46 -9.39 10.24
CA LEU A 115 2.17 -9.52 11.67
C LEU A 115 1.18 -10.69 11.85
N ARG A 116 1.51 -11.60 12.77
CA ARG A 116 0.67 -12.74 13.16
C ARG A 116 -0.17 -12.39 14.38
#